data_AF-A0A7Y5DCU0-F1
#
_entry.id   AF-A0A7Y5DCU0-F1
#
_cell.length_a   1.000
_cell.length_b   1.000
_cell.length_c   1.000
_cell.angle_alpha   90.00
_cell.angle_beta   90.00
_cell.angle_gamma   90.00
#
_symmetry.space_group_name_H-M   'P 1'
#
loop_
_entity.id
_entity.type
_entity.pdbx_description
1 polymer ?
#
loop_
_entity_poly.entity_id
_entity_poly.type
_entity_poly.pdbx_seq_one_letter_code
_entity_poly.pdbx_strand_id
1 'polypeptide(L)' 'MTKEDILKAYLEDDLFIEKSYLKEGEAQKYKWASHTENNLIQIIKTAIEGELSNESGNITERKINTFLNK' A
#
# COMPACT_ATOMS: atom_id res chain seq x y z
N MET A 1 -8.30 14.04 -3.28
CA MET A 1 -8.08 12.60 -3.56
C MET A 1 -8.19 11.88 -2.23
N THR A 2 -9.03 10.84 -2.11
CA THR A 2 -9.17 10.08 -0.86
C THR A 2 -8.09 9.02 -0.73
N LYS A 3 -7.88 8.48 0.47
CA LYS A 3 -6.97 7.34 0.71
C LYS A 3 -7.29 6.15 -0.21
N GLU A 4 -8.58 5.92 -0.46
CA GLU A 4 -9.08 4.88 -1.35
C GLU A 4 -8.65 5.13 -2.81
N ASP A 5 -8.82 6.36 -3.29
CA ASP A 5 -8.47 6.73 -4.67
C ASP A 5 -6.96 6.59 -4.92
N ILE A 6 -6.13 6.99 -3.95
CA ILE A 6 -4.67 6.89 -4.04
C ILE A 6 -4.26 5.42 -4.05
N LEU A 7 -4.82 4.59 -3.17
CA LEU A 7 -4.52 3.16 -3.13
C LEU A 7 -4.86 2.50 -4.46
N LYS A 8 -6.05 2.77 -5.03
CA LYS A 8 -6.45 2.23 -6.32
C LYS A 8 -5.48 2.62 -7.43
N ALA A 9 -5.12 3.90 -7.51
CA ALA A 9 -4.17 4.38 -8.52
C ALA A 9 -2.83 3.64 -8.46
N TYR A 10 -2.34 3.29 -7.27
CA TYR A 10 -1.13 2.47 -7.13
C TYR A 10 -1.33 1.01 -7.54
N LEU A 11 -2.43 0.38 -7.11
CA LEU A 11 -2.63 -1.07 -7.35
C LEU A 11 -3.08 -1.39 -8.78
N GLU A 12 -3.66 -0.41 -9.48
CA GLU A 12 -4.03 -0.49 -10.89
C GLU A 12 -2.86 -0.17 -11.83
N ASP A 13 -1.68 0.19 -11.30
CA ASP A 13 -0.47 0.36 -12.09
C ASP A 13 -0.02 -0.99 -12.68
N ASP A 14 0.22 -1.02 -13.99
CA ASP A 14 0.60 -2.21 -14.74
C ASP A 14 1.86 -2.89 -14.16
N LEU A 15 2.74 -2.13 -13.49
CA LEU A 15 3.92 -2.66 -12.82
C LEU A 15 3.59 -3.75 -11.79
N PHE A 16 2.43 -3.67 -11.12
CA PHE A 16 2.01 -4.72 -10.16
C PHE A 16 1.72 -6.05 -10.86
N ILE A 17 1.17 -5.99 -12.07
CA ILE A 17 0.89 -7.17 -12.89
C ILE A 17 2.19 -7.68 -13.53
N GLU A 18 2.98 -6.78 -14.12
CA GLU A 18 4.27 -7.11 -14.77
C GLU A 18 5.25 -7.79 -13.82
N LYS A 19 5.30 -7.33 -12.56
CA LYS A 19 6.16 -7.91 -11.51
C LYS A 19 5.52 -9.08 -10.79
N SER A 20 4.32 -9.51 -11.20
CA SER A 20 3.57 -10.60 -10.56
C SER A 20 3.32 -10.37 -9.07
N TYR A 21 3.23 -9.11 -8.64
CA TYR A 21 2.83 -8.75 -7.28
C TYR A 21 1.32 -8.92 -7.07
N LEU A 22 0.53 -8.74 -8.13
CA LEU A 22 -0.91 -8.95 -8.17
C LEU A 22 -1.31 -9.66 -9.46
N LYS A 23 -2.38 -10.45 -9.40
CA LYS A 23 -3.06 -10.97 -10.58
C LYS A 23 -3.98 -9.91 -11.18
N GLU A 24 -4.32 -10.10 -12.46
CA GLU A 24 -5.30 -9.27 -13.14
C GLU A 24 -6.63 -9.25 -12.36
N GLY A 25 -7.16 -8.05 -12.12
CA GLY A 25 -8.38 -7.83 -11.33
C GLY A 25 -8.25 -8.04 -9.81
N GLU A 26 -7.08 -8.45 -9.31
CA GLU A 26 -6.86 -8.63 -7.86
C GLU A 26 -6.82 -7.29 -7.11
N ALA A 27 -6.31 -6.24 -7.76
CA ALA A 27 -6.27 -4.87 -7.23
C ALA A 27 -7.62 -4.39 -6.67
N GLN A 28 -8.73 -4.73 -7.34
CA GLN A 28 -10.09 -4.32 -6.96
C GLN A 28 -10.56 -4.93 -5.62
N LYS A 29 -9.90 -5.99 -5.14
CA LYS A 29 -10.23 -6.65 -3.87
C LYS A 29 -9.65 -5.91 -2.67
N TYR A 30 -8.62 -5.11 -2.87
CA TYR A 30 -7.99 -4.35 -1.79
C TYR A 30 -8.68 -3.00 -1.62
N LYS A 31 -9.38 -2.84 -0.50
CA LYS A 31 -9.95 -1.57 -0.07
C LYS A 31 -9.08 -1.00 1.04
N TRP A 32 -9.14 0.31 1.26
CA TRP A 32 -8.37 0.93 2.34
C TRP A 32 -8.66 0.28 3.69
N ALA A 33 -9.94 0.13 4.03
CA ALA A 33 -10.40 -0.44 5.29
C ALA A 33 -10.28 -1.98 5.38
N SER A 34 -9.98 -2.68 4.29
CA SER A 34 -9.87 -4.14 4.34
C SER A 34 -8.55 -4.57 4.96
N HIS A 35 -8.62 -5.57 5.85
CA HIS A 35 -7.43 -6.30 6.27
C HIS A 35 -6.83 -7.05 5.06
N THR A 36 -5.51 -7.20 5.05
CA THR A 36 -4.79 -7.93 4.00
C THR A 36 -3.62 -8.67 4.63
N GLU A 37 -3.42 -9.91 4.20
CA GLU A 37 -2.23 -10.69 4.54
C GLU A 37 -1.06 -10.40 3.59
N ASN A 38 -1.28 -9.57 2.56
CA ASN A 38 -0.24 -9.20 1.62
C ASN A 38 0.57 -8.01 2.19
N ASN A 39 1.80 -8.32 2.62
CA ASN A 39 2.71 -7.34 3.19
C ASN A 39 2.94 -6.13 2.28
N LEU A 40 3.03 -6.32 0.96
CA LEU A 40 3.23 -5.22 0.01
C LEU A 40 2.08 -4.21 0.08
N ILE A 41 0.83 -4.71 0.09
CA ILE A 41 -0.36 -3.86 0.17
C ILE A 41 -0.39 -3.09 1.49
N GLN A 42 -0.01 -3.75 2.59
CA GLN A 42 0.05 -3.11 3.90
C GLN A 42 1.13 -2.02 3.99
N ILE A 43 2.28 -2.23 3.34
CA ILE A 43 3.36 -1.24 3.22
C ILE A 43 2.90 -0.02 2.43
N ILE A 44 2.25 -0.24 1.29
CA ILE A 44 1.70 0.84 0.44
C ILE A 44 0.68 1.67 1.23
N LYS A 45 -0.25 1.03 1.93
CA LYS A 45 -1.19 1.73 2.83
C LYS A 45 -0.47 2.55 3.89
N THR A 46 0.58 2.00 4.50
CA THR A 46 1.38 2.70 5.52
C THR A 46 2.10 3.92 4.94
N ALA A 47 2.66 3.80 3.73
CA ALA A 47 3.32 4.90 3.03
C ALA A 47 2.33 6.02 2.67
N ILE A 48 1.16 5.67 2.12
CA ILE A 48 0.10 6.63 1.80
C ILE A 48 -0.38 7.35 3.09
N GLU A 49 -0.54 6.63 4.19
CA GLU A 49 -0.92 7.24 5.48
C GLU A 49 0.13 8.22 5.98
N GLY A 50 1.41 7.86 5.88
CA GLY A 50 2.54 8.71 6.27
C GLY A 50 2.55 10.02 5.48
N GLU A 51 2.43 9.93 4.15
CA GLU A 51 2.40 11.08 3.26
C GLU A 51 1.21 12.01 3.57
N LEU A 52 0.00 11.46 3.68
CA LEU A 52 -1.19 12.26 3.97
C LEU A 52 -1.19 12.90 5.36
N SER A 53 -0.45 12.31 6.30
CA SER A 53 -0.29 12.85 7.65
C SER A 53 0.86 13.87 7.75
N ASN A 54 1.57 14.16 6.65
CA ASN A 54 2.83 14.91 6.64
C ASN A 54 3.86 14.35 7.62
N GLU A 55 3.86 13.03 7.80
CA GLU A 55 4.85 12.35 8.62
C GLU A 55 6.20 12.36 7.90
N SER A 56 7.29 12.60 8.63
CA SER A 56 8.63 12.54 8.03
C SER A 56 8.90 11.13 7.47
N GLY A 57 9.53 11.05 6.30
CA GLY A 57 9.86 9.77 5.67
C GLY A 57 10.58 8.78 6.60
N ASN A 58 11.48 9.25 7.46
CA ASN A 58 12.20 8.42 8.45
C ASN A 58 11.26 7.71 9.44
N ILE A 59 10.15 8.35 9.85
CA ILE A 59 9.19 7.74 10.78
C ILE A 59 8.36 6.69 10.02
N THR A 60 7.91 7.01 8.82
CA THR A 60 7.15 6.09 7.97
C THR A 60 7.99 4.86 7.61
N GLU A 61 9.27 5.04 7.26
CA GLU A 61 10.23 3.96 7.02
C GLU A 61 10.39 3.06 8.26
N ARG A 62 10.55 3.66 9.45
CA ARG A 62 10.61 2.89 10.71
C ARG A 62 9.36 2.06 10.94
N LYS A 63 8.16 2.58 10.64
CA LYS A 63 6.91 1.81 10.75
C LYS A 63 6.87 0.63 9.77
N ILE A 64 7.28 0.85 8.52
CA ILE A 64 7.38 -0.20 7.50
C ILE A 64 8.36 -1.30 7.96
N ASN A 65 9.55 -0.91 8.40
CA ASN A 65 10.56 -1.84 8.91
C ASN A 65 10.07 -2.60 10.15
N THR A 66 9.37 -1.93 11.06
CA THR A 66 8.79 -2.59 12.25
C THR A 66 7.71 -3.60 11.87
N PHE A 67 6.92 -3.30 10.83
CA PHE A 67 5.90 -4.22 10.33
C PHE A 67 6.53 -5.45 9.66
N LEU A 68 7.58 -5.27 8.86
CA LEU A 68 8.26 -6.35 8.12
C LEU A 68 9.09 -7.29 9.00
N ASN A 69 9.59 -6.82 10.15
CA ASN A 69 10.42 -7.59 11.08
C ASN A 69 9.61 -8.28 12.19
N LYS A 70 8.28 -8.30 12.09
CA LYS A 70 7.38 -9.09 12.95
C LYS A 70 7.16 -10.47 12.38
#